data_AF-A0A519RY36-F1
#
_entry.id   AF-A0A519RY36-F1
#
_cell.length_a   1.000
_cell.length_b   1.000
_cell.length_c   1.000
_cell.angle_alpha   90.00
_cell.angle_beta   90.00
_cell.angle_gamma   90.00
#
_symmetry.space_group_name_H-M   'P 1'
#
loop_
_entity.id
_entity.type
_entity.pdbx_description
1 polymer ?
#
loop_
_entity_poly.entity_id
_entity_poly.type
_entity_poly.pdbx_seq_one_letter_code
_entity_poly.pdbx_strand_id
1 'polypeptide(L)'
;MPPPQPTTTSPLLPHPTTGRGRWLVPALSGVYLLFSYVLIGFRPEQLVLVGLCNGCYFLSDTTRRFITGFSIFVVFWVLYDYMRAFPNYAYKAVDVAGLYHAEQHLFGVLVQGQLLTPNEFFRLHHSPALDVLCGLFYLCWVPIPLGFAGYLFFANRRLFFEFSLTFLLVNLIGFTLYYL
;
A
#
# COMPACT_ATOMS: atom_id res chain seq x y z
N MET A 1 -14.59 -2.03 69.28
CA MET A 1 -15.23 -2.83 68.21
C MET A 1 -15.71 -1.84 67.14
N PRO A 2 -14.94 -1.63 66.06
CA PRO A 2 -15.30 -0.67 65.02
C PRO A 2 -16.42 -1.22 64.11
N PRO A 3 -17.31 -0.38 63.57
CA PRO A 3 -18.43 -0.82 62.74
C PRO A 3 -17.95 -1.32 61.35
N PRO A 4 -18.69 -2.23 60.70
CA PRO A 4 -18.30 -2.79 59.41
C PRO A 4 -18.41 -1.74 58.29
N GLN A 5 -17.37 -1.65 57.45
CA GLN A 5 -17.38 -0.76 56.28
C GLN A 5 -18.24 -1.33 55.16
N PRO A 6 -19.05 -0.50 54.47
CA PRO A 6 -19.85 -0.96 53.34
C PRO A 6 -18.95 -1.28 52.15
N THR A 7 -19.12 -2.49 51.60
CA THR A 7 -18.51 -2.94 50.34
C THR A 7 -19.02 -2.08 49.18
N THR A 8 -18.19 -1.14 48.73
CA THR A 8 -18.42 -0.37 47.51
C THR A 8 -18.21 -1.27 46.30
N THR A 9 -19.27 -1.93 45.85
CA THR A 9 -19.36 -2.51 44.51
C THR A 9 -19.31 -1.36 43.50
N SER A 10 -18.12 -1.12 42.95
CA SER A 10 -17.95 -0.20 41.82
C SER A 10 -18.81 -0.70 40.65
N PRO A 11 -19.75 0.11 40.13
CA PRO A 11 -20.51 -0.30 38.95
C PRO A 11 -19.54 -0.35 37.77
N LEU A 12 -19.39 -1.54 37.17
CA LEU A 12 -18.75 -1.71 35.87
C LEU A 12 -19.41 -0.73 34.89
N LEU A 13 -18.71 0.36 34.57
CA LEU A 13 -19.15 1.32 33.58
C LEU A 13 -19.37 0.56 32.25
N PRO A 14 -20.58 0.58 31.68
CA PRO A 14 -20.79 0.03 30.35
C PRO A 14 -19.98 0.86 29.36
N HIS A 15 -19.01 0.23 28.69
CA HIS A 15 -18.32 0.86 27.58
C HIS A 15 -19.37 1.22 26.51
N PRO A 16 -19.45 2.50 26.08
CA PRO A 16 -20.31 2.86 24.98
C PRO A 16 -19.70 2.27 23.71
N THR A 17 -20.15 1.08 23.30
CA THR A 17 -20.01 0.63 21.92
C THR A 17 -20.99 1.45 21.09
N THR A 18 -20.54 2.64 20.69
CA THR A 18 -21.27 3.59 19.86
C THR A 18 -21.64 2.95 18.52
N GLY A 19 -22.85 2.41 18.42
CA GLY A 19 -23.39 1.75 17.23
C GLY A 19 -23.59 2.64 16.00
N ARG A 20 -23.37 3.96 16.12
CA ARG A 20 -23.62 4.95 15.06
C ARG A 20 -22.62 4.93 13.89
N GLY A 21 -21.47 4.28 14.04
CA GLY A 21 -20.41 4.27 13.02
C GLY A 21 -20.26 2.97 12.21
N ARG A 22 -21.01 1.90 12.53
CA ARG A 22 -20.82 0.58 11.91
C ARG A 22 -21.06 0.55 10.40
N TRP A 23 -21.93 1.43 9.90
CA TRP A 23 -22.30 1.50 8.49
C TRP A 23 -21.37 2.37 7.64
N LEU A 24 -20.48 3.15 8.26
CA LEU A 24 -19.59 4.05 7.53
C LEU A 24 -18.60 3.29 6.66
N VAL A 25 -17.96 2.24 7.19
CA VAL A 25 -16.95 1.47 6.45
C VAL A 25 -17.57 0.69 5.26
N PRO A 26 -18.70 -0.02 5.42
CA PRO A 26 -19.40 -0.61 4.30
C PRO A 26 -19.89 0.41 3.27
N ALA A 27 -20.43 1.55 3.72
CA ALA A 27 -20.90 2.60 2.81
C ALA A 27 -19.75 3.19 1.99
N LEU A 28 -18.62 3.53 2.64
CA LEU A 28 -17.41 3.99 1.96
C LEU A 28 -16.87 2.96 0.98
N SER A 29 -16.92 1.67 1.34
CA SER A 29 -16.52 0.58 0.45
C SER A 29 -17.42 0.48 -0.78
N GLY A 30 -18.74 0.64 -0.61
CA GLY A 30 -19.70 0.66 -1.72
C GLY A 30 -19.48 1.85 -2.66
N VAL A 31 -19.26 3.05 -2.10
CA VAL A 31 -18.91 4.25 -2.88
C VAL A 31 -17.60 4.05 -3.63
N TYR A 32 -16.58 3.50 -2.98
CA TYR A 32 -15.29 3.21 -3.61
C TYR A 32 -15.44 2.23 -4.78
N LEU A 33 -16.14 1.11 -4.60
CA LEU A 33 -16.35 0.14 -5.68
C LEU A 33 -17.16 0.72 -6.84
N LEU A 34 -18.19 1.52 -6.54
CA LEU A 34 -18.98 2.19 -7.57
C LEU A 34 -18.13 3.18 -8.36
N PHE A 35 -17.37 4.03 -7.68
CA PHE A 35 -16.49 5.02 -8.30
C PHE A 35 -15.38 4.36 -9.13
N SER A 36 -14.77 3.30 -8.59
CA SER A 36 -13.77 2.50 -9.29
C SER A 36 -14.33 1.78 -10.51
N TYR A 37 -15.56 1.24 -10.41
CA TYR A 37 -16.25 0.63 -11.55
C TYR A 37 -16.47 1.62 -12.69
N VAL A 38 -16.87 2.85 -12.38
CA VAL A 38 -17.12 3.91 -13.38
C VAL A 38 -15.83 4.37 -14.05
N LEU A 39 -14.73 4.52 -13.30
CA LEU A 39 -13.49 5.11 -13.83
C LEU A 39 -12.50 4.10 -14.44
N ILE A 40 -12.32 2.93 -13.80
CA ILE A 40 -11.24 1.97 -14.11
C ILE A 40 -11.80 0.62 -14.55
N GLY A 41 -13.09 0.37 -14.30
CA GLY A 41 -13.73 -0.94 -14.46
C GLY A 41 -13.59 -1.82 -13.23
N PHE A 42 -14.32 -2.94 -13.22
CA PHE A 42 -14.32 -3.88 -12.09
C PHE A 42 -13.03 -4.70 -12.05
N ARG A 43 -12.33 -4.70 -10.92
CA ARG A 43 -11.10 -5.48 -10.75
C ARG A 43 -11.01 -6.24 -9.43
N PRO A 44 -10.42 -7.45 -9.41
CA PRO A 44 -10.31 -8.26 -8.19
C PRO A 44 -9.53 -7.60 -7.05
N GLU A 45 -8.51 -6.78 -7.35
CA GLU A 45 -7.66 -6.14 -6.35
C GLU A 45 -8.45 -5.18 -5.46
N GLN A 46 -9.47 -4.52 -6.03
CA GLN A 46 -10.37 -3.61 -5.31
C GLN A 46 -11.27 -4.40 -4.34
N LEU A 47 -11.69 -5.60 -4.73
CA LEU A 47 -12.43 -6.50 -3.84
C LEU A 47 -11.55 -7.00 -2.69
N VAL A 48 -10.28 -7.31 -2.96
CA VAL A 48 -9.33 -7.70 -1.92
C VAL A 48 -9.15 -6.58 -0.91
N LEU A 49 -8.98 -5.33 -1.37
CA LEU A 49 -8.87 -4.17 -0.49
C LEU A 49 -10.13 -3.98 0.37
N VAL A 50 -11.31 -4.03 -0.24
CA VAL A 50 -12.60 -3.90 0.45
C VAL A 50 -12.83 -5.05 1.43
N GLY A 51 -12.53 -6.28 1.03
CA GLY A 51 -12.63 -7.48 1.86
C GLY A 51 -11.71 -7.41 3.07
N LEU A 52 -10.47 -6.95 2.88
CA LEU A 52 -9.51 -6.76 3.97
C LEU A 52 -9.98 -5.66 4.92
N CYS A 53 -10.41 -4.51 4.40
CA CYS A 53 -10.87 -3.40 5.23
C CYS A 53 -12.11 -3.76 6.06
N ASN A 54 -13.13 -4.36 5.43
CA ASN A 54 -14.35 -4.78 6.14
C ASN A 54 -14.07 -5.95 7.07
N GLY A 55 -13.29 -6.93 6.63
CA GLY A 55 -12.86 -8.07 7.44
C GLY A 55 -12.17 -7.60 8.72
N CYS A 56 -11.13 -6.78 8.61
CA CYS A 56 -10.43 -6.21 9.77
C CYS A 56 -11.31 -5.29 10.62
N TYR A 57 -12.29 -4.58 10.04
CA TYR A 57 -13.17 -3.70 10.81
C TYR A 57 -14.17 -4.47 11.69
N PHE A 58 -14.70 -5.59 11.20
CA PHE A 58 -15.71 -6.39 11.89
C PHE A 58 -15.16 -7.55 12.73
N LEU A 59 -13.92 -7.98 12.50
CA LEU A 59 -13.37 -9.16 13.17
C LEU A 59 -13.12 -8.96 14.67
N SER A 60 -12.48 -7.85 15.07
CA SER A 60 -12.21 -7.56 16.49
C SER A 60 -11.93 -6.07 16.74
N ASP A 61 -12.02 -5.62 17.99
CA ASP A 61 -11.67 -4.24 18.34
C ASP A 61 -10.20 -3.90 18.07
N THR A 62 -9.31 -4.89 18.22
CA THR A 62 -7.88 -4.74 17.92
C THR A 62 -7.66 -4.52 16.43
N THR A 63 -8.27 -5.35 15.58
CA THR A 63 -8.14 -5.24 14.11
C THR A 63 -8.82 -3.98 13.58
N ARG A 64 -9.91 -3.54 14.22
CA ARG A 64 -10.54 -2.24 13.92
C ARG A 64 -9.62 -1.05 14.19
N ARG A 65 -8.94 -1.03 15.33
CA ARG A 65 -7.97 0.03 15.66
C ARG A 65 -6.78 -0.01 14.70
N PHE A 66 -6.35 -1.22 14.32
CA PHE A 66 -5.27 -1.42 13.36
C PHE A 66 -5.63 -0.85 11.98
N ILE A 67 -6.74 -1.27 11.38
CA ILE A 67 -7.15 -0.79 10.04
C ILE A 67 -7.44 0.71 10.03
N THR A 68 -7.97 1.25 11.13
CA THR A 68 -8.20 2.70 11.25
C THR A 68 -6.88 3.47 11.28
N GLY A 69 -5.86 2.98 12.01
CA GLY A 69 -4.53 3.57 11.99
C GLY A 69 -3.83 3.43 10.63
N PHE A 70 -4.02 2.28 9.98
CA PHE A 70 -3.49 1.97 8.65
C PHE A 70 -4.27 2.61 7.50
N SER A 71 -5.30 3.41 7.80
CA SER A 71 -6.10 4.10 6.78
C SER A 71 -5.25 4.97 5.85
N ILE A 72 -4.12 5.50 6.32
CA ILE A 72 -3.15 6.25 5.50
C ILE A 72 -2.61 5.36 4.36
N PHE A 73 -2.28 4.10 4.63
CA PHE A 73 -1.85 3.14 3.61
C PHE A 73 -2.99 2.71 2.68
N VAL A 74 -4.22 2.63 3.19
CA VAL A 74 -5.41 2.39 2.36
C VAL A 74 -5.60 3.55 1.37
N VAL A 75 -5.47 4.79 1.82
CA VAL A 75 -5.51 5.98 0.96
C VAL A 75 -4.41 5.92 -0.09
N PHE A 76 -3.16 5.62 0.31
CA PHE A 76 -2.06 5.42 -0.63
C PHE A 76 -2.39 4.35 -1.69
N TRP A 77 -2.90 3.18 -1.28
CA TRP A 77 -3.28 2.10 -2.20
C TRP A 77 -4.33 2.58 -3.21
N VAL A 78 -5.40 3.22 -2.74
CA VAL A 78 -6.44 3.77 -3.60
C VAL A 78 -5.85 4.76 -4.61
N LEU A 79 -5.03 5.71 -4.16
CA LEU A 79 -4.42 6.69 -5.06
C LEU A 79 -3.50 6.05 -6.10
N TYR A 80 -2.72 5.06 -5.70
CA TYR A 80 -1.84 4.31 -6.61
C TYR A 80 -2.64 3.51 -7.66
N ASP A 81 -3.74 2.87 -7.27
CA ASP A 81 -4.63 2.17 -8.21
C ASP A 81 -5.22 3.16 -9.23
N TYR A 82 -5.55 4.38 -8.79
CA TYR A 82 -6.16 5.41 -9.64
C TYR A 82 -5.20 6.04 -10.65
N MET A 83 -3.88 5.92 -10.47
CA MET A 83 -2.92 6.29 -11.52
C MET A 83 -3.17 5.52 -12.82
N ARG A 84 -3.77 4.32 -12.75
CA ARG A 84 -4.12 3.52 -13.93
C ARG A 84 -5.24 4.12 -14.76
N ALA A 85 -6.11 4.94 -14.17
CA ALA A 85 -7.17 5.64 -14.90
C ALA A 85 -6.59 6.67 -15.89
N PHE A 86 -5.42 7.21 -15.56
CA PHE A 86 -4.73 8.23 -16.33
C PHE A 86 -3.34 7.72 -16.72
N PRO A 87 -3.23 6.78 -17.67
CA PRO A 87 -1.92 6.25 -18.03
C PRO A 87 -1.03 7.33 -18.64
N ASN A 88 0.22 7.43 -18.18
CA ASN A 88 1.16 8.47 -18.65
C ASN A 88 1.37 8.44 -20.17
N TYR A 89 1.40 7.26 -20.78
CA TYR A 89 1.54 7.08 -22.23
C TYR A 89 0.41 7.71 -23.06
N ALA A 90 -0.74 8.01 -22.44
CA ALA A 90 -1.83 8.73 -23.12
C ALA A 90 -1.58 10.24 -23.22
N TYR A 91 -0.68 10.78 -22.39
CA TYR A 91 -0.37 12.21 -22.32
C TYR A 91 1.00 12.55 -22.90
N LYS A 92 1.95 11.60 -22.87
CA LYS A 92 3.30 11.79 -23.36
C LYS A 92 3.80 10.60 -24.15
N ALA A 93 4.53 10.90 -25.22
CA ALA A 93 5.32 9.88 -25.92
C ALA A 93 6.44 9.40 -24.99
N VAL A 94 6.59 8.08 -24.89
CA VAL A 94 7.61 7.45 -24.07
C VAL A 94 8.94 7.54 -24.81
N ASP A 95 9.81 8.48 -24.43
CA ASP A 95 11.17 8.57 -24.97
C ASP A 95 12.12 7.65 -24.19
N VAL A 96 12.31 6.46 -24.74
CA VAL A 96 13.23 5.45 -24.20
C VAL A 96 14.50 5.30 -25.03
N ALA A 97 14.57 5.91 -26.22
CA ALA A 97 15.68 5.69 -27.14
C ALA A 97 17.00 6.26 -26.59
N GLY A 98 16.95 7.48 -26.03
CA GLY A 98 18.13 8.10 -25.42
C GLY A 98 18.67 7.29 -24.24
N LEU A 99 17.78 6.83 -23.35
CA LEU A 99 18.13 5.99 -22.20
C LEU A 99 18.71 4.64 -22.64
N TYR A 100 18.11 4.02 -23.65
CA TYR A 100 18.58 2.76 -24.21
C TYR A 100 20.01 2.89 -24.76
N HIS A 101 20.27 3.89 -25.61
CA HIS A 101 21.61 4.10 -26.16
C HIS A 101 22.64 4.50 -25.11
N ALA A 102 22.23 5.27 -24.08
CA ALA A 102 23.11 5.59 -22.95
C ALA A 102 23.48 4.33 -22.16
N GLU A 103 22.52 3.44 -21.89
CA GLU A 103 22.77 2.16 -21.22
C GLU A 103 23.66 1.25 -22.06
N GLN A 104 23.40 1.13 -23.37
CA GLN A 104 24.26 0.39 -24.29
C GLN A 104 25.69 0.92 -24.30
N HIS A 105 25.87 2.25 -24.26
CA HIS A 105 27.20 2.85 -24.26
C HIS A 105 27.95 2.66 -22.94
N LEU A 106 27.26 2.77 -21.80
CA LEU A 106 27.89 2.68 -20.47
C LEU A 106 28.10 1.24 -20.00
N PHE A 107 27.15 0.34 -20.31
CA PHE A 107 27.08 -1.01 -19.75
C PHE A 107 26.90 -2.09 -20.81
N GLY A 108 27.11 -1.77 -22.09
CA GLY A 108 26.95 -2.70 -23.18
C GLY A 108 27.85 -3.93 -23.05
N VAL A 109 27.25 -5.11 -23.24
CA VAL A 109 27.92 -6.40 -23.23
C VAL A 109 27.99 -6.91 -24.66
N LEU A 110 29.20 -7.18 -25.16
CA LEU A 110 29.38 -7.73 -26.50
C LEU A 110 29.14 -9.24 -26.47
N VAL A 111 28.08 -9.70 -27.15
CA VAL A 111 27.74 -11.12 -27.30
C VAL A 111 27.59 -11.43 -28.78
N GLN A 112 28.40 -12.38 -29.28
CA GLN A 112 28.34 -12.83 -30.68
C GLN A 112 28.40 -11.69 -31.72
N GLY A 113 29.15 -10.62 -31.42
CA GLY A 113 29.30 -9.45 -32.30
C GLY A 113 28.17 -8.42 -32.21
N GLN A 114 27.16 -8.64 -31.36
CA GLN A 114 26.13 -7.65 -31.05
C GLN A 114 26.37 -7.03 -29.67
N LEU A 115 26.17 -5.71 -29.57
CA LEU A 115 26.23 -4.98 -28.31
C LEU A 115 24.85 -4.99 -27.65
N LEU A 116 24.72 -5.70 -26.53
CA LEU A 116 23.47 -5.85 -25.79
C LEU A 116 23.49 -5.01 -24.52
N THR A 117 22.34 -4.47 -24.13
CA THR A 117 22.13 -3.94 -22.78
C THR A 117 22.19 -5.08 -21.75
N PRO A 118 22.50 -4.79 -20.47
CA PRO A 118 22.42 -5.78 -19.40
C PRO A 118 21.07 -6.49 -19.32
N ASN A 119 19.97 -5.76 -19.51
CA ASN A 119 18.62 -6.34 -19.54
C ASN A 119 18.48 -7.39 -20.66
N GLU A 120 18.92 -7.08 -21.89
CA GLU A 120 18.89 -8.02 -23.01
C GLU A 120 19.80 -9.24 -22.77
N PHE A 121 20.96 -9.03 -22.15
CA PHE A 121 21.87 -10.11 -21.78
C PHE A 121 21.24 -11.08 -20.76
N PHE A 122 20.66 -10.55 -19.68
CA PHE A 122 20.01 -11.35 -18.63
C PHE A 122 18.71 -11.99 -19.11
N ARG A 123 18.04 -11.43 -20.12
CA ARG A 123 16.91 -12.10 -20.79
C ARG A 123 17.34 -13.37 -21.52
N LEU A 124 18.56 -13.40 -22.08
CA LEU A 124 19.11 -14.58 -22.77
C LEU A 124 19.75 -15.59 -21.81
N HIS A 125 20.31 -15.11 -20.69
CA HIS A 125 21.02 -15.93 -19.70
C HIS A 125 20.28 -15.97 -18.36
N HIS A 126 18.95 -16.04 -18.40
CA HIS A 126 18.15 -16.05 -17.20
C HIS A 126 18.33 -17.35 -16.42
N SER A 127 18.08 -17.30 -15.11
CA SER A 127 18.07 -18.50 -14.27
C SER A 127 16.87 -18.45 -13.33
N PRO A 128 16.13 -19.56 -13.14
CA PRO A 128 14.92 -19.55 -12.31
C PRO A 128 15.16 -19.05 -10.88
N ALA A 129 16.33 -19.36 -10.30
CA ALA A 129 16.67 -18.91 -8.95
C ALA A 129 16.87 -17.39 -8.89
N LEU A 130 17.56 -16.80 -9.87
CA LEU A 130 17.73 -15.35 -9.95
C LEU A 130 16.41 -14.65 -10.28
N ASP A 131 15.58 -15.22 -11.15
CA ASP A 131 14.28 -14.64 -11.51
C ASP A 131 13.36 -14.52 -10.28
N VAL A 132 13.31 -15.56 -9.44
CA VAL A 132 12.55 -15.54 -8.18
C VAL A 132 13.14 -14.51 -7.20
N LEU A 133 14.46 -14.47 -7.06
CA LEU A 133 15.12 -13.54 -6.15
C LEU A 133 14.91 -12.08 -6.57
N CYS A 134 15.03 -11.78 -7.86
CA CYS A 134 14.74 -10.49 -8.45
C CYS A 134 13.27 -10.10 -8.23
N GLY A 135 12.33 -11.04 -8.41
CA GLY A 135 10.92 -10.81 -8.13
C GLY A 135 10.65 -10.48 -6.66
N LEU A 136 11.31 -11.18 -5.73
CA LEU A 136 11.19 -10.92 -4.29
C LEU A 136 11.72 -9.52 -3.93
N PHE A 137 12.93 -9.18 -4.37
CA PHE A 137 13.51 -7.86 -4.13
C PHE A 137 12.72 -6.74 -4.80
N TYR A 138 12.18 -6.99 -5.99
CA TYR A 138 11.27 -6.06 -6.64
C TYR A 138 10.02 -5.87 -5.78
N LEU A 139 9.40 -6.93 -5.25
CA LEU A 139 8.16 -6.77 -4.50
C LEU A 139 8.35 -6.04 -3.16
N CYS A 140 9.55 -6.04 -2.58
CA CYS A 140 9.86 -5.49 -1.26
C CYS A 140 9.48 -4.02 -1.03
N TRP A 141 9.30 -3.21 -2.09
CA TRP A 141 9.01 -1.79 -1.95
C TRP A 141 7.68 -1.49 -1.24
N VAL A 142 6.70 -2.42 -1.22
CA VAL A 142 5.45 -2.28 -0.45
C VAL A 142 5.47 -3.05 0.89
N PRO A 143 5.80 -4.35 0.93
CA PRO A 143 5.69 -5.15 2.15
C PRO A 143 6.67 -4.71 3.24
N ILE A 144 7.87 -4.23 2.89
CA ILE A 144 8.85 -3.80 3.89
C ILE A 144 8.38 -2.53 4.62
N PRO A 145 8.03 -1.43 3.93
CA PRO A 145 7.47 -0.25 4.61
C PRO A 145 6.20 -0.57 5.40
N LEU A 146 5.33 -1.42 4.87
CA LEU A 146 4.08 -1.80 5.54
C LEU A 146 4.34 -2.62 6.81
N GLY A 147 5.27 -3.58 6.75
CA GLY A 147 5.70 -4.37 7.91
C GLY A 147 6.39 -3.51 8.96
N PHE A 148 7.24 -2.56 8.55
CA PHE A 148 7.88 -1.61 9.45
C PHE A 148 6.86 -0.68 10.11
N ALA A 149 5.87 -0.18 9.37
CA ALA A 149 4.75 0.55 9.95
C ALA A 149 3.97 -0.31 10.95
N GLY A 150 3.81 -1.60 10.66
CA GLY A 150 3.14 -2.56 11.56
C GLY A 150 3.87 -2.68 12.88
N TYR A 151 5.19 -2.82 12.83
CA TYR A 151 6.05 -2.78 14.01
C TYR A 151 5.92 -1.45 14.77
N LEU A 152 6.02 -0.31 14.09
CA LEU A 152 5.90 1.01 14.72
C LEU A 152 4.53 1.25 15.35
N PHE A 153 3.45 0.71 14.78
CA PHE A 153 2.10 0.85 15.33
C PHE A 153 2.00 0.33 16.77
N PHE A 154 2.72 -0.75 17.08
CA PHE A 154 2.77 -1.33 18.43
C PHE A 154 3.90 -0.75 19.29
N ALA A 155 5.04 -0.41 18.70
CA ALA A 155 6.21 0.09 19.42
C ALA A 155 6.12 1.59 19.78
N ASN A 156 5.76 2.44 18.80
CA ASN A 156 5.67 3.89 18.99
C ASN A 156 4.67 4.52 18.00
N ARG A 157 3.47 4.82 18.50
CA ARG A 157 2.37 5.39 17.70
C ARG A 157 2.70 6.74 17.08
N ARG A 158 3.53 7.57 17.72
CA ARG A 158 3.91 8.87 17.17
C ARG A 158 4.79 8.68 15.94
N LEU A 159 5.83 7.85 16.05
CA LEU A 159 6.73 7.54 14.95
C LEU A 159 5.99 6.82 13.81
N PHE A 160 5.01 5.98 14.13
CA PHE A 160 4.11 5.38 13.13
C PHE A 160 3.40 6.44 12.26
N PHE A 161 2.82 7.47 12.88
CA PHE A 161 2.13 8.52 12.13
C PHE A 161 3.10 9.37 11.31
N GLU A 162 4.23 9.77 11.89
CA GLU A 162 5.27 10.53 11.18
C GLU A 162 5.79 9.72 9.98
N PHE A 163 6.08 8.43 10.15
CA PHE A 163 6.50 7.54 9.07
C PHE A 163 5.44 7.39 7.99
N SER A 164 4.19 7.09 8.37
CA SER A 164 3.11 6.81 7.41
C SER A 164 2.74 8.05 6.58
N LEU A 165 2.72 9.22 7.22
CA LEU A 165 2.48 10.49 6.52
C LEU A 165 3.63 10.85 5.59
N THR A 166 4.88 10.65 6.03
CA THR A 166 6.06 10.87 5.18
C THR A 166 6.05 9.92 3.99
N PHE A 167 5.73 8.64 4.21
CA PHE A 167 5.59 7.64 3.15
C PHE A 167 4.54 8.07 2.12
N LEU A 168 3.35 8.49 2.57
CA LEU A 168 2.31 8.99 1.67
C LEU A 168 2.79 10.22 0.90
N LEU A 169 3.38 11.20 1.58
CA LEU A 169 3.86 12.44 0.97
C LEU A 169 4.91 12.19 -0.12
N VAL A 170 5.93 11.38 0.17
CA VAL A 170 7.00 11.06 -0.79
C VAL A 170 6.44 10.34 -2.01
N ASN A 171 5.49 9.42 -1.82
CA ASN A 171 4.81 8.76 -2.93
C ASN A 171 3.96 9.73 -3.76
N LEU A 172 3.24 10.66 -3.13
CA LEU A 172 2.47 11.69 -3.85
C LEU A 172 3.36 12.61 -4.69
N ILE A 173 4.53 12.98 -4.15
CA ILE A 173 5.55 13.74 -4.90
C ILE A 173 6.02 12.90 -6.09
N GLY A 174 6.33 11.62 -5.87
CA GLY A 174 6.73 10.69 -6.93
C GLY A 174 5.67 10.56 -8.03
N PHE A 175 4.39 10.45 -7.67
CA PHE A 175 3.29 10.40 -8.63
C PHE A 175 3.18 11.70 -9.42
N THR A 176 3.33 12.85 -8.77
CA THR A 176 3.28 14.16 -9.43
C THR A 176 4.42 14.30 -10.43
N LEU A 177 5.65 13.99 -10.02
CA LEU A 177 6.84 14.02 -10.88
C LEU A 177 6.74 13.02 -12.04
N TYR A 178 6.08 11.88 -11.82
CA TYR A 178 5.87 10.87 -12.86
C TYR A 178 5.02 11.40 -14.03
N TYR A 179 4.12 12.37 -13.80
CA TYR A 179 3.29 12.98 -14.86
C TYR A 179 3.90 14.24 -15.48
N LEU A 180 4.93 14.82 -14.85
CA LEU A 180 5.61 16.03 -15.32
C LEU A 180 6.61 15.76 -16.45
#